data_AF-A0A960FXI3-F1
#
_entry.id   AF-A0A960FXI3-F1
#
_cell.length_a   1.000
_cell.length_b   1.000
_cell.length_c   1.000
_cell.angle_alpha   90.00
_cell.angle_beta   90.00
_cell.angle_gamma   90.00
#
_symmetry.space_group_name_H-M   'P 1'
#
loop_
_entity.id
_entity.type
_entity.pdbx_description
1 polymer ?
#
loop_
_entity_poly.entity_id
_entity_poly.type
_entity_poly.pdbx_seq_one_letter_code
_entity_poly.pdbx_strand_id
1 'polypeptide(L)' 'MTAPTPEQFRRLAADRRVIPVVRRFLVDDQTPIGLFRKLAQDHPGTFLLESAENGHTWSRYSF' A
#
# COMPACT_ATOMS: atom_id res chain seq x y z
N MET A 1 -1.92 -7.66 -11.44
CA MET A 1 -1.37 -6.89 -12.59
C MET A 1 -0.72 -5.61 -12.08
N THR A 2 0.44 -5.20 -12.62
CA THR A 2 1.03 -3.89 -12.33
C THR A 2 0.39 -2.83 -13.22
N ALA A 3 0.08 -1.67 -12.65
CA ALA A 3 -0.39 -0.50 -13.38
C ALA A 3 0.24 0.78 -12.81
N PRO A 4 0.50 1.81 -13.63
CA PRO A 4 0.33 1.85 -15.08
C PRO A 4 1.35 0.95 -15.82
N THR A 5 1.10 0.66 -17.10
CA THR A 5 2.13 0.09 -17.99
C THR A 5 3.26 1.10 -18.21
N PRO A 6 4.45 0.69 -18.67
CA PRO A 6 5.54 1.63 -18.95
C PRO A 6 5.16 2.75 -19.94
N GLU A 7 4.36 2.44 -20.95
CA GLU A 7 3.86 3.43 -21.91
C GLU A 7 2.88 4.42 -21.25
N GLN A 8 1.93 3.90 -20.47
CA GLN A 8 0.99 4.73 -19.72
C GLN A 8 1.70 5.64 -18.70
N PHE A 9 2.75 5.13 -18.04
CA PHE A 9 3.57 5.92 -17.13
C PHE A 9 4.22 7.10 -17.87
N ARG A 10 4.87 6.86 -19.01
CA ARG A 10 5.51 7.93 -19.81
C ARG A 10 4.51 9.00 -20.23
N ARG A 11 3.29 8.60 -20.60
CA ARG A 11 2.22 9.55 -20.92
C ARG A 11 1.82 10.40 -19.71
N LEU A 12 1.66 9.79 -18.53
CA LEU A 12 1.33 10.50 -17.29
C LEU A 12 2.48 11.39 -16.79
N ALA A 13 3.72 11.08 -17.13
CA ALA A 13 4.90 11.85 -16.73
C ALA A 13 5.05 13.18 -17.47
N ALA A 14 4.26 13.43 -18.51
CA ALA A 14 4.26 14.69 -19.22
C ALA A 14 3.79 15.86 -18.34
N ASP A 15 2.86 15.61 -17.41
CA ASP A 15 2.20 16.65 -16.60
C ASP A 15 2.14 16.33 -15.09
N ARG A 16 2.47 15.10 -14.66
CA ARG A 16 2.45 14.71 -13.25
C ARG A 16 3.85 14.55 -12.67
N ARG A 17 4.10 15.25 -11.57
CA ARG A 17 5.35 15.10 -10.79
C ARG A 17 5.41 13.81 -9.99
N VAL A 18 4.27 13.23 -9.63
CA VAL A 18 4.17 11.98 -8.85
C VAL A 18 3.17 11.05 -9.51
N ILE A 19 3.60 9.82 -9.79
CA ILE A 19 2.79 8.79 -10.45
C ILE A 19 2.97 7.48 -9.68
N PRO A 20 1.92 6.97 -9.00
CA PRO A 20 2.04 5.71 -8.28
C PRO A 20 2.05 4.54 -9.26
N VAL A 21 3.07 3.67 -9.14
CA VAL A 21 3.12 2.37 -9.82
C VAL A 21 2.71 1.31 -8.83
N VAL A 22 1.53 0.72 -9.04
CA VAL A 22 0.86 -0.14 -8.07
C VAL A 22 0.72 -1.55 -8.63
N ARG A 23 0.90 -2.54 -7.77
CA ARG A 23 0.53 -3.93 -8.03
C ARG A 23 -0.36 -4.42 -6.88
N ARG A 24 -1.47 -5.08 -7.24
CA ARG A 24 -2.37 -5.72 -6.28
C ARG A 24 -2.05 -7.21 -6.18
N PHE A 25 -2.07 -7.72 -4.96
CA PHE A 25 -1.87 -9.11 -4.60
C PHE A 25 -3.08 -9.61 -3.81
N LEU A 26 -3.37 -10.90 -3.90
CA LEU A 26 -4.25 -11.58 -2.94
C LEU A 26 -3.39 -11.98 -1.75
N VAL A 27 -3.78 -11.53 -0.55
CA VAL A 27 -3.07 -11.76 0.72
C VAL A 27 -4.09 -12.01 1.82
N ASP A 28 -4.92 -13.03 1.61
CA ASP A 28 -5.98 -13.45 2.53
C ASP A 28 -5.45 -14.16 3.78
N ASP A 29 -4.19 -14.59 3.77
CA ASP A 29 -3.49 -15.23 4.87
C ASP A 29 -2.66 -14.25 5.74
N GLN A 30 -2.79 -12.93 5.51
CA GLN A 30 -2.02 -11.92 6.23
C GLN A 30 -2.91 -10.94 7.01
N THR A 31 -2.40 -10.51 8.17
CA THR A 31 -2.91 -9.36 8.89
C THR A 31 -2.08 -8.12 8.58
N PRO A 32 -2.59 -6.88 8.78
CA PRO A 32 -1.80 -5.67 8.56
C PRO A 32 -0.49 -5.65 9.35
N ILE A 33 -0.51 -6.02 10.63
CA ILE A 33 0.72 -6.12 11.45
C ILE A 33 1.67 -7.23 10.97
N GLY A 34 1.14 -8.33 10.43
CA GLY A 34 1.94 -9.38 9.80
C GLY A 34 2.67 -8.89 8.57
N LEU A 35 1.99 -8.13 7.71
CA LEU A 35 2.61 -7.47 6.54
C LEU A 35 3.62 -6.41 6.96
N PHE A 36 3.29 -5.57 7.93
CA PHE A 36 4.20 -4.55 8.43
C PHE A 36 5.51 -5.16 8.90
N ARG A 37 5.47 -6.20 9.75
CA ARG A 37 6.69 -6.87 10.21
C ARG A 37 7.53 -7.44 9.06
N LYS A 38 6.89 -8.06 8.07
CA LYS A 38 7.56 -8.64 6.89
C LYS A 38 8.23 -7.58 6.02
N LEU A 39 7.58 -6.42 5.83
CA LEU A 39 8.04 -5.37 4.92
C LEU A 39 8.96 -4.34 5.60
N ALA A 40 8.65 -3.94 6.82
CA ALA A 40 9.36 -2.88 7.54
C ALA A 40 10.68 -3.37 8.15
N GLN A 41 10.74 -4.63 8.61
CA GLN A 41 11.95 -5.26 9.18
C GLN A 41 12.66 -4.37 10.23
N ASP A 42 11.89 -3.65 11.05
CA ASP A 42 12.35 -2.70 12.08
C ASP A 42 13.25 -1.56 11.55
N HIS A 43 13.23 -1.29 10.24
CA HIS A 43 13.99 -0.18 9.67
C HIS A 43 13.43 1.18 10.11
N PRO A 44 14.31 2.16 10.42
CA PRO A 44 13.87 3.50 10.78
C PRO A 44 13.11 4.17 9.62
N GLY A 45 12.11 4.98 9.94
CA GLY A 45 11.26 5.66 8.95
C GLY A 45 10.12 4.81 8.40
N THR A 46 9.85 3.64 8.98
CA THR A 46 8.68 2.81 8.67
C THR A 46 7.55 3.08 9.67
N PHE A 47 6.30 2.90 9.23
CA PHE A 47 5.12 3.09 10.07
C PHE A 47 3.99 2.13 9.69
N LEU A 48 3.08 1.89 10.63
CA LEU A 48 1.82 1.19 10.43
C LEU A 48 0.69 2.08 10.97
N LEU A 49 -0.29 2.36 10.13
CA LEU A 49 -1.50 3.09 10.46
C LEU A 49 -2.70 2.14 10.35
N GLU A 50 -3.34 1.84 11.48
CA GLU A 50 -4.60 1.10 11.53
C GLU A 50 -5.69 1.96 12.14
N SER A 51 -6.90 1.88 11.59
CA SER A 51 -8.07 2.60 12.11
C SER A 51 -9.13 1.61 12.58
N ALA A 52 -9.54 1.76 13.83
CA ALA A 52 -10.66 1.06 14.44
C ALA A 52 -11.81 2.06 14.63
N GLU A 53 -12.96 1.80 14.00
CA GLU A 53 -14.17 2.58 14.27
C GLU A 53 -14.78 2.10 15.60
N ASN A 54 -14.75 2.97 16.61
CA ASN A 54 -15.49 2.89 17.89
C ASN A 54 -15.82 1.45 18.37
N GLY A 55 -14.79 0.61 18.49
CA GLY A 55 -14.83 -0.64 19.26
C GLY A 55 -15.51 -1.85 18.62
N HIS A 56 -16.05 -1.76 17.39
CA HIS A 56 -16.83 -2.87 16.82
C HIS A 56 -16.36 -3.37 15.46
N THR A 57 -15.70 -2.52 14.65
CA THR A 57 -15.25 -2.93 13.31
C THR A 57 -13.93 -2.27 12.94
N TRP A 58 -13.00 -3.07 12.41
CA TRP A 58 -11.80 -2.54 11.76
C TRP A 58 -12.21 -1.86 10.45
N SER A 59 -11.61 -0.70 10.18
CA SER A 59 -11.84 -0.02 8.91
C SER A 59 -11.29 -0.84 7.74
N ARG A 60 -11.73 -0.49 6.51
CA ARG A 60 -11.37 -1.23 5.30
C ARG A 60 -9.87 -1.20 4.96
N TYR A 61 -9.09 -0.24 5.49
CA TYR A 61 -7.71 0.00 5.07
C TYR A 61 -6.77 0.18 6.25
N SER A 62 -5.58 -0.39 6.10
CA SER A 62 -4.38 -0.08 6.87
C SER A 62 -3.29 0.40 5.91
N PHE A 63 -2.39 1.26 6.38
CA PHE A 63 -1.29 1.82 5.59
C PHE A 63 0.06 1.57 6.23
#